data_AF-A0A2T2RZS2-F1
#
_entry.id   AF-A0A2T2RZS2-F1
#
_cell.length_a   1.000
_cell.length_b   1.000
_cell.length_c   1.000
_cell.angle_alpha   90.00
_cell.angle_beta   90.00
_cell.angle_gamma   90.00
#
_symmetry.space_group_name_H-M   'P 1'
#
loop_
_entity.id
_entity.type
_entity.pdbx_description
1 polymer ?
#
loop_
_entity_poly.entity_id
_entity_poly.type
_entity_poly.pdbx_seq_one_letter_code
_entity_poly.pdbx_strand_id
1 'polypeptide(L)'
;MLARVNWIADAQRSFPMERYRGFDIHIHADEAGYRFTLESEWGVTPAPRFYPTAEAAAEAARTKIQRMLAKLSLAHVVDDFYQTGKIDRDEHRRLNGLG
;
A
#
# COMPACT_ATOMS: atom_id res chain seq x y z
N MET A 1 -24.49 27.29 9.15
CA MET A 1 -24.72 25.89 9.51
C MET A 1 -23.98 25.05 8.46
N LEU A 2 -22.72 24.70 8.74
CA LEU A 2 -21.85 24.00 7.79
C LEU A 2 -22.25 22.52 7.73
N ALA A 3 -22.74 22.08 6.58
CA ALA A 3 -23.04 20.68 6.32
C ALA A 3 -21.74 19.86 6.42
N ARG A 4 -21.64 19.07 7.48
CA ARG A 4 -20.60 18.06 7.65
C ARG A 4 -20.89 16.98 6.61
N VAL A 5 -20.21 17.06 5.47
CA VAL A 5 -20.34 16.09 4.37
C VAL A 5 -20.00 14.71 4.94
N ASN A 6 -21.03 13.88 5.06
CA ASN A 6 -20.98 12.58 5.70
C ASN A 6 -20.51 11.56 4.64
N TRP A 7 -19.20 11.56 4.33
CA TRP A 7 -18.55 10.73 3.31
C TRP A 7 -18.64 9.21 3.54
N ILE A 8 -19.34 8.74 4.57
CA ILE A 8 -19.27 7.36 5.06
C ILE A 8 -20.60 6.60 4.86
N ALA A 9 -21.70 7.26 4.52
CA ALA A 9 -23.02 6.64 4.69
C ALA A 9 -23.68 6.04 3.44
N ASP A 10 -23.23 6.29 2.21
CA ASP A 10 -24.11 6.06 1.03
C ASP A 10 -23.59 5.16 -0.12
N ALA A 11 -22.47 4.44 0.02
CA ALA A 11 -22.06 3.52 -1.06
C ALA A 11 -21.25 2.29 -0.60
N GLN A 12 -21.49 1.79 0.60
CA GLN A 12 -20.84 0.57 1.08
C GLN A 12 -21.51 -0.69 0.53
N ARG A 13 -21.32 -0.96 -0.77
CA ARG A 13 -21.11 -2.35 -1.22
C ARG A 13 -19.69 -2.73 -0.81
N SER A 14 -19.48 -2.87 0.49
CA SER A 14 -18.22 -3.33 1.06
C SER A 14 -18.05 -4.78 0.65
N PHE A 15 -17.10 -5.03 -0.25
CA PHE A 15 -16.64 -6.40 -0.51
C PHE A 15 -16.10 -6.99 0.81
N PRO A 16 -16.20 -8.30 1.03
CA PRO A 16 -15.65 -8.92 2.22
C PRO A 16 -14.18 -8.51 2.37
N MET A 17 -13.84 -8.01 3.56
CA MET A 17 -12.48 -7.59 3.91
C MET A 17 -11.54 -8.79 3.72
N GLU A 18 -10.54 -8.63 2.86
CA GLU A 18 -9.54 -9.67 2.60
C GLU A 18 -8.27 -9.35 3.40
N ARG A 19 -7.78 -10.33 4.17
CA ARG A 19 -6.52 -10.19 4.91
C ARG A 19 -5.39 -10.85 4.13
N TYR A 20 -4.33 -10.10 3.82
CA TYR A 20 -3.18 -10.59 3.08
C TYR A 20 -1.86 -10.15 3.73
N ARG A 21 -1.07 -11.13 4.22
CA ARG A 21 0.27 -10.91 4.81
C ARG A 21 0.32 -9.81 5.88
N GLY A 22 -0.70 -9.76 6.75
CA GLY A 22 -0.78 -8.77 7.83
C GLY A 22 -1.42 -7.43 7.44
N PHE A 23 -1.86 -7.28 6.20
CA PHE A 23 -2.62 -6.12 5.73
C PHE A 23 -4.10 -6.47 5.56
N ASP A 24 -4.97 -5.57 5.97
CA ASP A 24 -6.39 -5.63 5.65
C ASP A 24 -6.64 -4.83 4.36
N ILE A 25 -7.28 -5.48 3.38
CA ILE A 25 -7.59 -4.90 2.07
C ILE A 25 -9.07 -4.54 2.05
N HIS A 26 -9.34 -3.24 1.96
CA HIS A 26 -10.68 -2.69 1.82
C HIS A 26 -10.92 -2.31 0.37
N ILE A 27 -11.94 -2.87 -0.28
CA ILE A 27 -12.31 -2.52 -1.65
C ILE A 27 -13.57 -1.67 -1.62
N HIS A 28 -13.50 -0.51 -2.27
CA HIS A 28 -14.59 0.44 -2.39
C HIS A 28 -15.03 0.51 -3.86
N ALA A 29 -16.33 0.57 -4.08
CA ALA A 29 -16.92 0.88 -5.38
C ALA A 29 -17.37 2.34 -5.41
N ASP A 30 -17.13 3.00 -6.53
CA ASP A 30 -17.52 4.39 -6.80
C ASP A 30 -18.04 4.48 -8.26
N GLU A 31 -18.62 5.61 -8.66
CA GLU A 31 -19.10 5.84 -10.04
C GLU A 31 -17.97 5.71 -11.07
N ALA A 32 -16.73 6.02 -10.67
CA ALA A 32 -15.52 5.90 -11.49
C ALA A 32 -14.94 4.46 -11.57
N GLY A 33 -15.43 3.52 -10.77
CA GLY A 33 -14.94 2.14 -10.70
C GLY A 33 -14.54 1.71 -9.29
N TYR A 34 -13.62 0.75 -9.20
CA TYR A 34 -13.19 0.15 -7.92
C TYR A 34 -11.87 0.73 -7.46
N ARG A 35 -11.70 0.96 -6.15
CA ARG A 35 -10.42 1.33 -5.54
C ARG A 35 -10.19 0.49 -4.30
N PHE A 36 -8.95 0.37 -3.87
CA PHE A 36 -8.63 -0.30 -2.62
C PHE A 36 -7.96 0.63 -1.62
N THR A 37 -8.07 0.30 -0.34
CA THR A 37 -7.33 0.90 0.75
C THR A 37 -6.64 -0.22 1.52
N LEU A 38 -5.35 -0.03 1.83
CA LEU A 38 -4.58 -0.97 2.62
C LEU A 38 -4.48 -0.46 4.04
N GLU A 39 -4.86 -1.27 5.01
CA GLU A 39 -4.70 -0.97 6.43
C GLU A 39 -3.70 -1.94 7.06
N SER A 40 -2.87 -1.42 7.95
CA SER A 40 -1.86 -2.17 8.70
C SER A 40 -1.61 -1.49 10.04
N GLU A 41 -0.81 -2.11 10.91
CA GLU A 41 -0.39 -1.51 12.18
C GLU A 41 0.33 -0.15 12.02
N TRP A 42 0.94 0.09 10.86
CA TRP A 42 1.67 1.33 10.56
C TRP A 42 0.79 2.42 9.91
N GLY A 43 -0.49 2.13 9.65
CA GLY A 43 -1.46 3.08 9.13
C GLY A 43 -2.16 2.64 7.84
N VAL A 44 -2.86 3.60 7.23
CA VAL A 44 -3.78 3.40 6.09
C VAL A 44 -3.22 4.03 4.82
N THR A 45 -3.12 3.25 3.75
CA THR A 45 -2.60 3.69 2.44
C THR A 45 -3.62 3.46 1.32
N PRO A 46 -4.17 4.51 0.70
CA PRO A 46 -5.10 4.36 -0.41
C PRO A 46 -4.42 3.93 -1.73
N ALA A 47 -5.21 3.37 -2.64
CA ALA A 47 -4.81 3.15 -4.02
C ALA A 47 -4.75 4.49 -4.78
N PRO A 48 -3.77 4.66 -5.69
CA PRO A 48 -3.64 5.89 -6.48
C PRO A 48 -4.60 5.98 -7.66
N ARG A 49 -5.28 4.89 -8.02
CA ARG A 49 -6.11 4.80 -9.23
C ARG A 49 -7.32 3.91 -9.03
N PHE A 50 -8.30 4.08 -9.92
CA PHE A 50 -9.46 3.21 -10.05
C PHE A 50 -9.16 2.00 -10.95
N TYR A 51 -9.91 0.93 -10.73
CA TYR A 51 -9.82 -0.36 -11.40
C TYR A 51 -11.20 -0.75 -11.95
N PRO A 52 -11.26 -1.49 -13.07
CA PRO A 52 -12.53 -1.81 -13.72
C PRO A 52 -13.37 -2.84 -12.95
N THR A 53 -12.74 -3.70 -12.14
CA THR A 53 -13.42 -4.72 -11.33
C THR A 53 -12.85 -4.78 -9.92
N ALA A 54 -13.64 -5.30 -8.97
CA ALA A 54 -13.19 -5.54 -7.60
C ALA A 54 -12.02 -6.53 -7.54
N GLU A 55 -12.03 -7.58 -8.38
CA GLU A 55 -10.95 -8.55 -8.46
C GLU A 55 -9.64 -7.91 -8.93
N ALA A 56 -9.68 -7.04 -9.95
CA ALA A 56 -8.51 -6.31 -10.40
C ALA A 56 -7.97 -5.35 -9.32
N ALA A 57 -8.86 -4.75 -8.52
CA ALA A 57 -8.46 -3.94 -7.37
C ALA A 57 -7.78 -4.80 -6.29
N ALA A 58 -8.30 -5.99 -6.00
CA ALA A 58 -7.74 -6.93 -5.03
C ALA A 58 -6.34 -7.43 -5.48
N GLU A 59 -6.19 -7.82 -6.74
CA GLU A 59 -4.90 -8.24 -7.29
C GLU A 59 -3.86 -7.11 -7.25
N ALA A 60 -4.28 -5.90 -7.59
CA ALA A 60 -3.40 -4.74 -7.52
C ALA A 60 -3.01 -4.41 -6.07
N ALA A 61 -3.91 -4.59 -5.11
CA ALA A 61 -3.63 -4.47 -3.68
C ALA A 61 -2.57 -5.48 -3.24
N ARG A 62 -2.76 -6.77 -3.56
CA ARG A 62 -1.78 -7.84 -3.28
C ARG A 62 -0.41 -7.53 -3.90
N THR A 63 -0.38 -7.08 -5.16
CA THR A 63 0.85 -6.69 -5.87
C THR A 63 1.54 -5.52 -5.17
N LYS A 64 0.79 -4.52 -4.70
CA LYS A 64 1.34 -3.37 -3.98
C LYS A 64 1.95 -3.82 -2.64
N ILE A 65 1.27 -4.67 -1.88
CA ILE A 65 1.79 -5.26 -0.64
C ILE A 65 3.09 -6.02 -0.91
N GLN A 66 3.12 -6.90 -1.93
CA GLN A 66 4.32 -7.64 -2.29
C GLN A 66 5.51 -6.72 -2.62
N ARG A 67 5.27 -5.65 -3.39
CA ARG A 67 6.31 -4.66 -3.71
C ARG A 67 6.79 -3.90 -2.47
N MET A 68 5.89 -3.55 -1.55
CA MET A 68 6.27 -2.90 -0.29
C MET A 68 7.14 -3.82 0.57
N LEU A 69 6.75 -5.08 0.74
CA LEU A 69 7.52 -6.08 1.48
C LEU A 69 8.88 -6.36 0.83
N ALA A 70 8.93 -6.44 -0.51
CA ALA A 70 10.19 -6.61 -1.23
C ALA A 70 11.14 -5.42 -1.02
N LYS A 71 10.62 -4.19 -1.04
CA LYS A 71 11.41 -2.98 -0.74
C LYS A 71 11.95 -2.99 0.69
N LEU A 72 11.14 -3.39 1.68
CA LEU A 72 11.58 -3.50 3.07
C LEU A 72 12.67 -4.57 3.24
N SER A 73 12.50 -5.73 2.60
CA SER A 73 13.51 -6.79 2.59
C SER A 73 14.82 -6.33 1.96
N LEU A 74 14.74 -5.64 0.82
CA LEU A 74 15.92 -5.07 0.16
C LEU A 74 16.61 -4.00 1.01
N ALA A 75 15.85 -3.14 1.70
CA ALA A 75 16.42 -2.15 2.61
C ALA A 75 17.27 -2.81 3.71
N HIS A 76 16.79 -3.91 4.29
CA HIS A 76 17.57 -4.66 5.28
C HIS A 76 18.86 -5.25 4.70
N VAL A 77 18.84 -5.75 3.45
CA VAL A 77 20.06 -6.25 2.77
C VAL A 77 21.03 -5.11 2.48
N VAL A 78 20.53 -3.95 2.04
CA VAL A 78 21.34 -2.75 1.81
C VAL A 78 22.00 -2.28 3.12
N ASP A 79 21.27 -2.32 4.24
CA ASP A 79 21.81 -2.01 5.56
C ASP A 79 22.87 -3.02 6.00
N ASP A 80 22.67 -4.32 5.80
CA ASP A 80 23.67 -5.36 6.09
C ASP A 80 24.95 -5.18 5.27
N PHE A 81 24.82 -4.86 3.98
CA PHE A 81 25.98 -4.61 3.11
C PHE A 81 26.78 -3.41 3.56
N TYR A 82 26.11 -2.36 4.03
CA TYR A 82 26.78 -1.19 4.59
C TYR A 82 27.47 -1.52 5.92
N GLN A 83 26.79 -2.22 6.84
CA GLN A 83 27.36 -2.63 8.13
C GLN A 83 28.57 -3.57 7.99
N THR A 84 28.56 -4.44 6.97
CA THR A 84 29.66 -5.36 6.66
C THR A 84 30.76 -4.73 5.80
N GLY A 85 30.63 -3.45 5.41
CA GLY A 85 31.61 -2.72 4.61
C GLY A 85 31.69 -3.11 3.14
N LYS A 86 30.68 -3.82 2.62
CA LYS A 86 30.60 -4.23 1.20
C LYS A 86 30.23 -3.07 0.27
N ILE A 87 29.54 -2.05 0.79
CA ILE A 87 29.20 -0.81 0.10
C ILE A 87 29.57 0.38 0.97
N ASP A 88 29.89 1.51 0.35
CA ASP A 88 30.19 2.75 1.07
C ASP A 88 28.92 3.54 1.46
N ARG A 89 29.12 4.67 2.14
CA ARG A 89 28.03 5.53 2.63
C ARG A 89 27.24 6.18 1.48
N ASP A 90 27.90 6.53 0.38
CA ASP A 90 27.25 7.22 -0.73
C ASP A 90 26.39 6.24 -1.54
N GLU A 91 26.88 5.02 -1.74
CA GLU A 91 26.14 3.92 -2.34
C GLU A 91 24.94 3.48 -1.47
N HIS A 92 25.12 3.40 -0.14
CA HIS A 92 24.02 3.13 0.80
C HIS A 92 22.91 4.19 0.70
N ARG A 93 23.27 5.48 0.65
CA ARG A 93 22.29 6.57 0.49
C ARG A 93 21.57 6.52 -0.84
N ARG A 94 22.28 6.23 -1.93
CA ARG A 94 21.70 6.10 -3.28
C ARG A 94 20.70 4.95 -3.34
N LEU A 95 21.04 3.79 -2.81
CA LEU A 95 20.19 2.60 -2.84
C LEU A 95 18.93 2.72 -1.96
N ASN A 96 19.02 3.48 -0.87
CA ASN A 96 17.87 3.80 -0.01
C ASN A 96 17.06 5.04 -0.46
N GLY A 97 17.47 5.73 -1.53
CA GLY A 97 16.77 6.93 -2.03
C GLY A 97 16.87 8.15 -1.11
N LEU A 98 17.96 8.28 -0.35
CA LEU A 98 18.24 9.35 0.62
C LEU A 98 19.20 10.43 0.08
N GLY A 99 19.40 10.47 -1.24
CA GLY A 99 20.38 11.32 -1.94
C GLY A 99 19.84 11.87 -3.24
#